data_AF-A0A9D1U611-F1
#
_entry.id   AF-A0A9D1U611-F1
#
_cell.length_a   1.000
_cell.length_b   1.000
_cell.length_c   1.000
_cell.angle_alpha   90.00
_cell.angle_beta   90.00
_cell.angle_gamma   90.00
#
_symmetry.space_group_name_H-M   'P 1'
#
loop_
_entity.id
_entity.type
_entity.pdbx_description
1 polymer ?
#
loop_
_entity_poly.entity_id
_entity_poly.type
_entity_poly.pdbx_seq_one_letter_code
_entity_poly.pdbx_strand_id
1 'polypeptide(L)'
;MNWIDEAAIRLKKKNQVLFTKDSAYLQDLLTLFQNQKHTAAALWAFDFAAESIAMLEEKYPDEQRPREALAAVKDWAAGKAKMRWAQRKILDCHAFAKEIDQKEDIAVCHAIGQACAVVHTAGHAIGYPIYDLTAIVYRLGIAGCAEAVEQRKQDYIDRLFYWNAHCSDYMGEWAPFMTR
;
A
#
# COMPACT_ATOMS: atom_id res chain seq x y z
N MET A 1 -15.14 5.81 -18.67
CA MET A 1 -14.90 4.35 -18.72
C MET A 1 -14.94 3.87 -17.28
N ASN A 2 -15.60 2.75 -16.98
CA ASN A 2 -15.58 2.21 -15.61
C ASN A 2 -14.22 1.52 -15.35
N TRP A 3 -13.90 1.24 -14.09
CA TRP A 3 -12.61 0.63 -13.75
C TRP A 3 -12.46 -0.80 -14.29
N ILE A 4 -13.57 -1.52 -14.45
CA ILE A 4 -13.58 -2.91 -14.95
C ILE A 4 -13.07 -2.93 -16.39
N ASP A 5 -13.57 -2.04 -17.25
CA ASP A 5 -13.16 -1.91 -18.64
C ASP A 5 -11.68 -1.51 -18.73
N GLU A 6 -11.23 -0.55 -17.91
CA GLU A 6 -9.83 -0.13 -17.86
C GLU A 6 -8.91 -1.29 -17.46
N ALA A 7 -9.25 -2.02 -16.40
CA ALA A 7 -8.50 -3.18 -15.93
C ALA A 7 -8.50 -4.32 -16.96
N ALA A 8 -9.63 -4.59 -17.61
CA ALA A 8 -9.75 -5.60 -18.67
C ALA A 8 -8.85 -5.27 -19.88
N ILE A 9 -8.81 -4.00 -20.31
CA ILE A 9 -7.90 -3.54 -21.37
C ILE A 9 -6.44 -3.77 -20.98
N ARG A 10 -6.08 -3.45 -19.73
CA ARG A 10 -4.70 -3.61 -19.24
C ARG A 10 -4.31 -5.09 -19.11
N LEU A 11 -5.22 -5.94 -18.65
CA LEU A 11 -5.05 -7.40 -18.65
C LEU A 11 -4.81 -7.94 -20.07
N LYS A 12 -5.62 -7.52 -21.05
CA LYS A 12 -5.46 -7.91 -22.47
C LYS A 12 -4.10 -7.49 -23.03
N LYS A 13 -3.59 -6.33 -22.59
CA LYS A 13 -2.25 -5.83 -22.94
C LYS A 13 -1.11 -6.47 -22.13
N LYS A 14 -1.40 -7.42 -21.24
CA LYS A 14 -0.44 -8.10 -20.36
C LYS A 14 0.30 -7.16 -19.40
N ASN A 15 -0.31 -6.04 -19.02
CA ASN A 15 0.24 -5.18 -17.98
C ASN A 15 0.21 -5.91 -16.63
N GLN A 16 1.28 -5.76 -15.84
CA GLN A 16 1.33 -6.30 -14.49
C GLN A 16 0.47 -5.49 -13.50
N VAL A 17 0.33 -4.19 -13.72
CA VAL A 17 -0.46 -3.28 -12.88
C VAL A 17 -1.75 -2.90 -13.58
N LEU A 18 -2.89 -3.07 -12.92
CA LEU A 18 -4.22 -2.97 -13.52
C LEU A 18 -4.97 -1.70 -13.15
N PHE A 19 -4.53 -0.99 -12.11
CA PHE A 19 -5.02 0.33 -11.74
C PHE A 19 -3.94 1.38 -11.97
N THR A 20 -4.35 2.64 -12.14
CA THR A 20 -3.42 3.77 -12.28
C THR A 20 -3.94 4.97 -11.53
N LYS A 21 -3.03 5.83 -11.05
CA LYS A 21 -3.39 7.10 -10.40
C LYS A 21 -4.24 8.03 -11.27
N ASP A 22 -4.22 7.86 -12.60
CA ASP A 22 -4.98 8.66 -13.56
C ASP A 22 -6.37 8.05 -13.85
N SER A 23 -6.69 6.89 -13.27
CA SER A 23 -8.01 6.27 -13.41
C SER A 23 -9.05 7.15 -12.72
N ALA A 24 -10.20 7.35 -13.36
CA ALA A 24 -11.33 8.05 -12.76
C ALA A 24 -11.76 7.41 -11.43
N TYR A 25 -11.59 6.09 -11.31
CA TYR A 25 -11.99 5.32 -10.14
C TYR A 25 -11.18 5.61 -8.87
N LEU A 26 -9.94 6.08 -9.00
CA LEU A 26 -9.07 6.37 -7.86
C LEU A 26 -8.92 7.88 -7.58
N GLN A 27 -9.59 8.75 -8.34
CA GLN A 27 -9.44 10.21 -8.17
C GLN A 27 -9.94 10.72 -6.82
N ASP A 28 -11.02 10.12 -6.31
CA ASP A 28 -11.56 10.45 -4.99
C ASP A 28 -10.59 10.08 -3.88
N LEU A 29 -10.00 8.88 -3.91
CA LEU A 29 -8.94 8.48 -2.99
C LEU A 29 -7.72 9.38 -3.08
N LEU A 30 -7.28 9.72 -4.29
CA LEU A 30 -6.15 10.64 -4.50
C LEU A 30 -6.43 12.01 -3.86
N THR A 31 -7.64 12.54 -4.04
CA THR A 31 -8.08 13.80 -3.44
C THR A 31 -8.15 13.69 -1.92
N LEU A 32 -8.65 12.58 -1.38
CA LEU A 32 -8.69 12.35 0.06
C LEU A 32 -7.27 12.36 0.66
N PHE A 33 -6.32 11.65 0.07
CA PHE A 33 -4.93 11.61 0.55
C PHE A 33 -4.24 12.97 0.55
N GLN A 34 -4.48 13.81 -0.47
CA GLN A 34 -3.88 15.15 -0.56
C GLN A 34 -4.29 16.07 0.59
N ASN A 35 -5.44 15.81 1.21
CA ASN A 35 -6.01 16.62 2.28
C ASN A 35 -5.74 16.05 3.69
N GLN A 36 -4.99 14.95 3.81
CA GLN A 36 -4.69 14.35 5.11
C GLN A 36 -3.35 14.82 5.68
N LYS A 37 -3.27 14.78 7.02
CA LYS A 37 -1.99 14.90 7.74
C LYS A 37 -1.06 13.77 7.33
N HIS A 38 0.24 14.06 7.20
CA HIS A 38 1.25 13.07 6.83
C HIS A 38 1.29 11.89 7.82
N THR A 39 1.17 12.16 9.12
CA THR A 39 1.10 11.13 10.16
C THR A 39 -0.14 10.23 10.04
N ALA A 40 -1.31 10.78 9.70
CA ALA A 40 -2.51 9.98 9.47
C ALA A 40 -2.35 9.06 8.25
N ALA A 41 -1.77 9.57 7.16
CA ALA A 41 -1.45 8.75 5.98
C ALA A 41 -0.42 7.65 6.30
N ALA A 42 0.57 7.93 7.16
CA ALA A 42 1.56 6.94 7.57
C ALA A 42 0.96 5.82 8.42
N LEU A 43 0.09 6.15 9.39
CA LEU A 43 -0.60 5.14 10.21
C LEU A 43 -1.54 4.28 9.38
N TRP A 44 -2.31 4.91 8.48
CA TRP A 44 -3.10 4.22 7.47
C TRP A 44 -2.26 3.23 6.66
N ALA A 45 -1.09 3.67 6.17
CA ALA A 45 -0.21 2.82 5.39
C ALA A 45 0.40 1.67 6.21
N PHE A 46 0.72 1.91 7.49
CA PHE A 46 1.27 0.87 8.36
C PHE A 46 0.26 -0.23 8.66
N ASP A 47 -1.01 0.09 8.87
CA ASP A 47 -2.08 -0.89 9.07
C ASP A 47 -2.24 -1.79 7.84
N PHE A 48 -2.35 -1.17 6.67
CA PHE A 48 -2.53 -1.89 5.42
C PHE A 48 -1.29 -2.70 5.02
N ALA A 49 -0.09 -2.20 5.28
CA ALA A 49 1.14 -2.97 5.12
C ALA A 49 1.15 -4.17 6.06
N ALA A 50 0.81 -4.01 7.34
CA ALA A 50 0.77 -5.10 8.30
C ALA A 50 -0.23 -6.19 7.89
N GLU A 51 -1.41 -5.81 7.42
CA GLU A 51 -2.41 -6.75 6.91
C GLU A 51 -1.89 -7.54 5.70
N SER A 52 -1.27 -6.84 4.75
CA SER A 52 -0.69 -7.46 3.54
C SER A 52 0.47 -8.39 3.85
N ILE A 53 1.30 -8.02 4.84
CA ILE A 53 2.41 -8.84 5.32
C ILE A 53 1.87 -10.12 5.94
N ALA A 54 0.84 -10.04 6.80
CA ALA A 54 0.23 -11.22 7.40
C ALA A 54 -0.27 -12.22 6.34
N MET A 55 -0.92 -11.72 5.27
CA MET A 55 -1.35 -12.57 4.16
C MET A 55 -0.17 -13.24 3.42
N LEU A 56 0.92 -12.52 3.17
CA LEU A 56 2.11 -13.10 2.53
C LEU A 56 2.81 -14.14 3.42
N GLU A 57 2.86 -13.90 4.73
CA GLU A 57 3.53 -14.78 5.69
C GLU A 57 2.86 -16.15 5.80
N GLU A 58 1.55 -16.25 5.56
CA GLU A 58 0.86 -17.54 5.47
C GLU A 58 1.42 -18.43 4.34
N LYS A 59 1.90 -17.81 3.26
CA LYS A 59 2.42 -18.51 2.06
C LYS A 59 3.94 -18.59 2.03
N TYR A 60 4.62 -17.59 2.60
CA TYR A 60 6.07 -17.44 2.63
C TYR A 60 6.54 -17.16 4.07
N PRO A 61 6.44 -18.14 4.99
CA PRO A 61 6.71 -17.92 6.41
C PRO A 61 8.17 -17.52 6.71
N ASP A 62 9.10 -17.95 5.86
CA ASP A 62 10.53 -17.64 6.00
C ASP A 62 10.90 -16.29 5.34
N GLU A 63 9.98 -15.65 4.62
CA GLU A 63 10.26 -14.40 3.92
C GLU A 63 10.08 -13.18 4.84
N GLN A 64 11.19 -12.75 5.43
CA GLN A 64 11.19 -11.67 6.42
C GLN A 64 11.24 -10.26 5.82
N ARG A 65 11.64 -10.08 4.54
CA ARG A 65 11.89 -8.74 3.95
C ARG A 65 10.68 -7.80 4.03
N PRO A 66 9.42 -8.24 3.81
CA PRO A 66 8.24 -7.37 3.99
C PRO A 66 8.07 -6.87 5.42
N ARG A 67 8.21 -7.76 6.42
CA ARG A 67 8.12 -7.41 7.85
C ARG A 67 9.25 -6.48 8.28
N GLU A 68 10.48 -6.76 7.84
CA GLU A 68 11.64 -5.91 8.09
C GLU A 68 11.49 -4.52 7.48
N ALA A 69 10.88 -4.41 6.29
CA ALA A 69 10.59 -3.12 5.66
C ALA A 69 9.63 -2.29 6.52
N LEU A 70 8.52 -2.88 6.99
CA LEU A 70 7.55 -2.19 7.84
C LEU A 70 8.17 -1.75 9.18
N ALA A 71 8.93 -2.64 9.83
CA ALA A 71 9.63 -2.29 11.07
C ALA A 71 10.61 -1.13 10.85
N ALA A 72 11.39 -1.19 9.77
CA ALA A 72 12.38 -0.17 9.47
C ALA A 72 11.78 1.22 9.18
N VAL A 73 10.64 1.27 8.50
CA VAL A 73 9.96 2.55 8.24
C VAL A 73 9.26 3.11 9.47
N LYS A 74 8.78 2.27 10.39
CA LYS A 74 8.29 2.72 11.71
C LYS A 74 9.41 3.35 12.53
N ASP A 75 10.58 2.72 12.58
CA ASP A 75 11.76 3.29 13.25
C ASP A 75 12.23 4.60 12.61
N TRP A 76 12.21 4.67 11.27
CA TRP A 76 12.55 5.91 10.57
C TRP A 76 11.53 7.01 10.84
N ALA A 77 10.23 6.71 10.80
CA ALA A 77 9.17 7.66 11.10
C ALA A 77 9.24 8.18 12.54
N ALA A 78 9.73 7.36 13.48
CA ALA A 78 9.99 7.75 14.87
C ALA A 78 11.34 8.46 15.09
N GLY A 79 12.18 8.61 14.05
CA GLY A 79 13.50 9.24 14.14
C GLY A 79 14.59 8.35 14.75
N LYS A 80 14.31 7.05 14.92
CA LYS A 80 15.21 6.03 15.48
C LYS A 80 16.14 5.41 14.45
N ALA A 81 15.79 5.52 13.16
CA ALA A 81 16.59 5.04 12.05
C ALA A 81 16.80 6.10 10.96
N LYS A 82 17.86 5.92 10.17
CA LYS A 82 18.16 6.79 9.02
C LYS A 82 17.32 6.40 7.81
N MET A 83 16.87 7.40 7.05
CA MET A 83 16.15 7.22 5.78
C MET A 83 16.80 6.16 4.86
N ARG A 84 18.11 6.24 4.63
CA ARG A 84 18.81 5.34 3.70
C ARG A 84 18.75 3.87 4.13
N TRP A 85 18.70 3.60 5.43
CA TRP A 85 18.57 2.23 5.94
C TRP A 85 17.15 1.71 5.73
N ALA A 86 16.12 2.51 6.08
CA ALA A 86 14.73 2.15 5.81
C ALA A 86 14.47 1.98 4.30
N GLN A 87 15.00 2.87 3.46
CA GLN A 87 14.94 2.78 2.00
C GLN A 87 15.52 1.45 1.49
N ARG A 88 16.65 0.98 2.06
CA ARG A 88 17.22 -0.32 1.68
C ARG A 88 16.24 -1.45 1.96
N LYS A 89 15.62 -1.48 3.14
CA LYS A 89 14.64 -2.53 3.51
C LYS A 89 13.39 -2.51 2.61
N ILE A 90 12.91 -1.32 2.23
CA ILE A 90 11.84 -1.20 1.21
C ILE A 90 12.27 -1.81 -0.13
N LEU A 91 13.49 -1.52 -0.58
CA LEU A 91 14.02 -2.08 -1.83
C LEU A 91 14.20 -3.61 -1.75
N ASP A 92 14.59 -4.14 -0.60
CA ASP A 92 14.70 -5.59 -0.39
C ASP A 92 13.32 -6.26 -0.48
N CYS A 93 12.26 -5.64 0.07
CA CYS A 93 10.88 -6.11 -0.13
C CYS A 93 10.47 -6.12 -1.61
N HIS A 94 10.89 -5.13 -2.40
CA HIS A 94 10.66 -5.14 -3.85
C HIS A 94 11.52 -6.18 -4.60
N ALA A 95 12.69 -6.54 -4.06
CA ALA A 95 13.52 -7.58 -4.66
C ALA A 95 12.85 -8.95 -4.55
N PHE A 96 12.18 -9.25 -3.43
CA PHE A 96 11.40 -10.47 -3.28
C PHE A 96 10.37 -10.67 -4.40
N ALA A 97 9.68 -9.60 -4.81
CA ALA A 97 8.71 -9.64 -5.91
C ALA A 97 9.29 -10.12 -7.26
N LYS A 98 10.62 -10.11 -7.43
CA LYS A 98 11.31 -10.62 -8.63
C LYS A 98 11.70 -12.09 -8.54
N GLU A 99 11.57 -12.68 -7.35
CA GLU A 99 11.97 -14.06 -7.03
C GLU A 99 10.76 -15.00 -6.98
N ILE A 100 9.55 -14.48 -7.20
CA ILE A 100 8.29 -15.22 -7.20
C ILE A 100 7.54 -15.00 -8.51
N ASP A 101 6.71 -15.97 -8.89
CA ASP A 101 5.97 -15.96 -10.16
C ASP A 101 4.48 -15.62 -10.01
N GLN A 102 3.94 -15.70 -8.79
CA GLN A 102 2.52 -15.52 -8.54
C GLN A 102 2.15 -14.04 -8.60
N LYS A 103 1.36 -13.66 -9.60
CA LYS A 103 1.03 -12.25 -9.90
C LYS A 103 0.35 -11.51 -8.75
N GLU A 104 -0.51 -12.21 -8.02
CA GLU A 104 -1.15 -11.69 -6.81
C GLU A 104 -0.08 -11.29 -5.78
N ASP A 105 0.76 -12.24 -5.37
CA ASP A 105 1.82 -12.05 -4.38
C ASP A 105 2.82 -10.95 -4.80
N ILE A 106 3.19 -10.90 -6.09
CA ILE A 106 4.03 -9.83 -6.66
C ILE A 106 3.37 -8.47 -6.44
N ALA A 107 2.08 -8.34 -6.75
CA ALA A 107 1.35 -7.10 -6.55
C ALA A 107 1.26 -6.74 -5.05
N VAL A 108 1.02 -7.72 -4.16
CA VAL A 108 1.03 -7.49 -2.71
C VAL A 108 2.38 -6.97 -2.21
N CYS A 109 3.51 -7.54 -2.67
CA CYS A 109 4.85 -7.05 -2.34
C CYS A 109 5.05 -5.58 -2.77
N HIS A 110 4.56 -5.21 -3.96
CA HIS A 110 4.61 -3.83 -4.41
C HIS A 110 3.70 -2.91 -3.60
N ALA A 111 2.52 -3.37 -3.18
CA ALA A 111 1.63 -2.62 -2.30
C ALA A 111 2.33 -2.30 -0.97
N ILE A 112 2.95 -3.30 -0.33
CA ILE A 112 3.70 -3.13 0.93
C ILE A 112 4.82 -2.11 0.76
N GLY A 113 5.60 -2.20 -0.32
CA GLY A 113 6.66 -1.23 -0.60
C GLY A 113 6.14 0.20 -0.78
N GLN A 114 5.01 0.39 -1.47
CA GLN A 114 4.37 1.72 -1.60
C GLN A 114 3.85 2.25 -0.26
N ALA A 115 3.20 1.42 0.55
CA ALA A 115 2.78 1.80 1.90
C ALA A 115 3.98 2.24 2.76
N CYS A 116 5.07 1.48 2.73
CA CYS A 116 6.28 1.84 3.45
C CYS A 116 6.89 3.17 2.97
N ALA A 117 6.79 3.47 1.67
CA ALA A 117 7.28 4.73 1.09
C ALA A 117 6.48 5.97 1.52
N VAL A 118 5.30 5.82 2.14
CA VAL A 118 4.50 6.95 2.66
C VAL A 118 5.26 7.76 3.70
N VAL A 119 6.15 7.14 4.49
CA VAL A 119 7.02 7.86 5.43
C VAL A 119 7.89 8.89 4.72
N HIS A 120 8.30 8.65 3.47
CA HIS A 120 9.04 9.64 2.69
C HIS A 120 8.17 10.83 2.30
N THR A 121 6.96 10.57 1.83
CA THR A 121 5.97 11.59 1.46
C THR A 121 4.58 10.97 1.39
N ALA A 122 3.57 11.70 1.90
CA ALA A 122 2.16 11.30 1.84
C ALA A 122 1.68 10.97 0.41
N GLY A 123 2.32 11.55 -0.62
CA GLY A 123 1.99 11.28 -2.03
C GLY A 123 2.16 9.82 -2.47
N HIS A 124 2.90 8.99 -1.71
CA HIS A 124 3.01 7.56 -1.98
C HIS A 124 1.77 6.76 -1.57
N ALA A 125 0.83 7.33 -0.79
CA ALA A 125 -0.30 6.58 -0.25
C ALA A 125 -1.17 5.95 -1.34
N ILE A 126 -1.39 6.67 -2.45
CA ILE A 126 -2.14 6.15 -3.61
C ILE A 126 -1.47 4.93 -4.27
N GLY A 127 -0.19 4.71 -4.03
CA GLY A 127 0.52 3.54 -4.52
C GLY A 127 -0.03 2.25 -3.93
N TYR A 128 -0.44 2.22 -2.66
CA TYR A 128 -0.95 1.01 -2.04
C TYR A 128 -2.24 0.50 -2.72
N PRO A 129 -3.32 1.30 -2.87
CA PRO A 129 -4.54 0.86 -3.56
C PRO A 129 -4.31 0.40 -5.00
N ILE A 130 -3.36 1.02 -5.72
CA ILE A 130 -3.05 0.63 -7.11
C ILE A 130 -2.61 -0.84 -7.18
N TYR A 131 -1.74 -1.27 -6.27
CA TYR A 131 -1.20 -2.62 -6.26
C TYR A 131 -2.10 -3.60 -5.50
N ASP A 132 -2.70 -3.19 -4.38
CA ASP A 132 -3.59 -4.03 -3.58
C ASP A 132 -4.86 -4.41 -4.37
N LEU A 133 -5.50 -3.45 -5.05
CA LEU A 133 -6.63 -3.76 -5.93
C LEU A 133 -6.21 -4.62 -7.13
N THR A 134 -4.99 -4.40 -7.65
CA THR A 134 -4.43 -5.27 -8.71
C THR A 134 -4.30 -6.72 -8.22
N ALA A 135 -3.84 -6.94 -6.98
CA ALA A 135 -3.76 -8.26 -6.37
C ALA A 135 -5.14 -8.92 -6.25
N ILE A 136 -6.16 -8.18 -5.83
CA ILE A 136 -7.55 -8.67 -5.75
C ILE A 136 -8.06 -9.13 -7.12
N VAL A 137 -7.80 -8.37 -8.18
CA VAL A 137 -8.19 -8.76 -9.56
C VAL A 137 -7.45 -10.03 -10.00
N TYR A 138 -6.17 -10.19 -9.64
CA TYR A 138 -5.45 -11.44 -9.94
C TYR A 138 -5.98 -12.65 -9.17
N ARG A 139 -6.34 -12.46 -7.90
CA ARG A 139 -6.88 -13.51 -7.04
C ARG A 139 -8.25 -14.01 -7.50
N LEU A 140 -9.16 -13.08 -7.78
CA LEU A 140 -10.59 -13.39 -8.01
C LEU A 140 -10.97 -13.43 -9.49
N GLY A 141 -10.12 -12.90 -10.37
CA GLY A 141 -10.41 -12.71 -11.78
C GLY A 141 -11.33 -11.52 -12.03
N ILE A 142 -11.15 -10.86 -13.19
CA ILE A 142 -11.86 -9.61 -13.54
C ILE A 142 -13.40 -9.73 -13.54
N ALA A 143 -13.93 -10.93 -13.80
CA ALA A 143 -15.38 -11.18 -13.82
C ALA A 143 -16.00 -11.32 -12.42
N GLY A 144 -15.21 -11.68 -11.40
CA GLY A 144 -15.68 -11.98 -10.05
C GLY A 144 -15.18 -11.02 -8.98
N CYS A 145 -14.31 -10.06 -9.32
CA CYS A 145 -13.67 -9.19 -8.34
C CYS A 145 -14.45 -7.91 -8.01
N ALA A 146 -15.58 -7.63 -8.66
CA ALA A 146 -16.25 -6.33 -8.58
C ALA A 146 -16.64 -5.95 -7.15
N GLU A 147 -17.37 -6.83 -6.45
CA GLU A 147 -17.78 -6.59 -5.06
C GLU A 147 -16.56 -6.43 -4.13
N ALA A 148 -15.56 -7.29 -4.28
CA ALA A 148 -14.35 -7.24 -3.46
C ALA A 148 -13.54 -5.95 -3.69
N VAL A 149 -13.46 -5.44 -4.92
CA VAL A 149 -12.77 -4.19 -5.26
C VAL A 149 -13.51 -2.98 -4.67
N GLU A 150 -14.84 -2.93 -4.80
CA GLU A 150 -15.62 -1.83 -4.24
C GLU A 150 -15.59 -1.82 -2.72
N GLN A 151 -15.75 -2.98 -2.07
CA GLN A 151 -15.63 -3.10 -0.63
C GLN A 151 -14.23 -2.70 -0.17
N ARG A 152 -13.19 -3.16 -0.84
CA ARG A 152 -11.82 -2.84 -0.48
C ARG A 152 -11.52 -1.35 -0.60
N LYS A 153 -12.07 -0.69 -1.61
CA LYS A 153 -11.98 0.76 -1.75
C LYS A 153 -12.63 1.48 -0.56
N GLN A 154 -13.78 1.00 -0.10
CA GLN A 154 -14.44 1.56 1.09
C GLN A 154 -13.58 1.37 2.34
N ASP A 155 -12.93 0.22 2.52
CA ASP A 155 -12.02 -0.03 3.63
C ASP A 155 -10.86 1.00 3.67
N TYR A 156 -10.31 1.37 2.50
CA TYR A 156 -9.29 2.41 2.42
C TYR A 156 -9.80 3.76 2.92
N ILE A 157 -11.02 4.14 2.54
CA ILE A 157 -11.65 5.41 2.91
C ILE A 157 -11.94 5.43 4.41
N ASP A 158 -12.55 4.36 4.93
CA ASP A 158 -12.94 4.26 6.34
C ASP A 158 -11.72 4.29 7.25
N ARG A 159 -10.66 3.54 6.89
CA ARG A 159 -9.41 3.55 7.65
C ARG A 159 -8.72 4.91 7.62
N LEU A 160 -8.83 5.64 6.50
CA LEU A 160 -8.24 6.96 6.37
C LEU A 160 -8.95 7.96 7.29
N PHE A 161 -10.28 7.94 7.30
CA PHE A 161 -11.08 8.76 8.21
C PHE A 161 -10.85 8.40 9.67
N TYR A 162 -10.73 7.11 9.98
CA TYR A 162 -10.35 6.65 11.31
C TYR A 162 -9.02 7.28 11.75
N TRP A 163 -7.94 7.11 11.00
CA TRP A 163 -6.64 7.66 11.40
C TRP A 163 -6.58 9.18 11.38
N ASN A 164 -7.38 9.85 10.55
CA ASN A 164 -7.50 11.31 10.60
C ASN A 164 -8.14 11.78 11.92
N ALA A 165 -9.17 11.08 12.40
CA ALA A 165 -9.84 11.39 13.67
C ALA A 165 -9.01 10.97 14.90
N HIS A 166 -8.27 9.87 14.80
CA HIS A 166 -7.54 9.22 15.90
C HIS A 166 -6.03 9.44 15.86
N CYS A 167 -5.55 10.38 15.04
CA CYS A 167 -4.11 10.66 14.89
C CYS A 167 -3.44 11.02 16.23
N SER A 168 -4.16 11.70 17.13
CA SER A 168 -3.71 12.07 18.48
C SER A 168 -3.59 10.88 19.43
N ASP A 169 -4.26 9.77 19.12
CA ASP A 169 -4.31 8.59 19.99
C ASP A 169 -3.07 7.70 19.79
N TYR A 170 -2.29 7.97 18.75
CA TYR A 170 -1.01 7.32 18.53
C TYR A 170 0.01 7.75 19.60
N MET A 171 0.37 6.81 20.47
CA MET A 171 1.31 7.03 21.59
C MET A 171 2.78 6.95 21.18
N GLY A 172 3.08 6.62 19.92
CA GLY A 172 4.45 6.53 19.42
C GLY A 172 5.05 7.90 19.09
N GLU A 173 6.36 7.92 18.92
CA GLU A 173 7.10 9.13 18.57
C GLU A 173 7.02 9.41 17.07
N TRP A 174 7.10 10.69 16.71
CA TRP A 174 7.26 11.15 15.34
C TRP A 174 8.54 11.98 15.20
N ALA A 175 9.32 11.68 14.18
CA ALA A 175 10.43 12.52 13.78
C ALA A 175 9.93 13.90 13.32
N PRO A 176 10.72 14.97 13.46
CA PRO A 176 10.31 16.32 13.07
C PRO A 176 9.96 16.50 11.59
N PHE A 177 10.28 15.55 10.72
CA PHE A 177 9.89 15.61 9.30
C PHE A 177 8.50 15.05 9.03
N MET A 178 7.95 14.23 9.93
CA MET A 178 6.61 13.64 9.82
C MET A 178 5.49 14.60 10.24
N THR A 179 5.82 15.62 11.04
CA THR A 179 4.88 16.56 11.64
C THR A 179 4.93 17.95 10.98
N ARG A 180 5.48 18.05 9.77
CA ARG A 180 5.63 19.31 9.04
C ARG A 180 4.36 19.71 8.31
#